data_AF-A0A815U5M8-F1
#
_entry.id   AF-A0A815U5M8-F1
#
_cell.length_a   1.000
_cell.length_b   1.000
_cell.length_c   1.000
_cell.angle_alpha   90.00
_cell.angle_beta   90.00
_cell.angle_gamma   90.00
#
_symmetry.space_group_name_H-M   'P 1'
#
loop_
_entity.id
_entity.type
_entity.pdbx_description
1 polymer ?
#
loop_
_entity_poly.entity_id
_entity_poly.type
_entity_poly.pdbx_seq_one_letter_code
_entity_poly.pdbx_strand_id
1 'polypeptide(L)'
;YWISYGTLVGYVQRRGLLPHDHDIDIIMMTDDTPQLINISHMNFSSDYEIKVQPQWHIVDDTHRSYLLEQGINFIEPNARLFHRQTRYHVDIFPAYDFNPLYANKSIENIQSENLTIYDIKYKWFSYPRSWTYPLKICYFSDIKVLCPAEPEKLVAFLYGSYAITTSNKKCVNGRWVYNH
;
A
#
# COMPACT_ATOMS: atom_id res chain seq x y z
N TYR A 1 -7.24 3.64 6.02
CA TYR A 1 -6.36 3.39 4.85
C TYR A 1 -6.02 4.69 4.15
N TRP A 2 -5.00 4.70 3.29
CA TRP A 2 -4.68 5.78 2.34
C TRP A 2 -4.01 5.22 1.09
N ILE A 3 -4.08 5.93 -0.04
CA ILE A 3 -3.36 5.51 -1.27
C ILE A 3 -1.84 5.61 -1.10
N SER A 4 -1.10 4.65 -1.64
CA SER A 4 0.37 4.56 -1.48
C SER A 4 1.06 4.07 -2.75
N TYR A 5 2.38 3.87 -2.67
CA TYR A 5 3.25 3.32 -3.72
C TYR A 5 2.94 3.85 -5.13
N GLY A 6 2.80 2.98 -6.15
CA GLY A 6 2.57 3.39 -7.55
C GLY A 6 1.30 4.23 -7.70
N THR A 7 0.27 3.91 -6.92
CA THR A 7 -0.98 4.68 -6.88
C THR A 7 -0.78 6.11 -6.39
N LEU A 8 0.01 6.31 -5.32
CA LEU A 8 0.32 7.65 -4.82
C LEU A 8 1.21 8.43 -5.79
N VAL A 9 2.17 7.77 -6.46
CA VAL A 9 2.97 8.38 -7.52
C VAL A 9 2.07 8.86 -8.66
N GLY A 10 1.13 8.03 -9.10
CA GLY A 10 0.13 8.40 -10.10
C GLY A 10 -0.71 9.60 -9.65
N TYR A 11 -1.20 9.60 -8.40
CA TYR A 11 -1.93 10.74 -7.84
C TYR A 11 -1.11 12.03 -7.88
N VAL A 12 0.15 11.99 -7.42
CA VAL A 12 1.04 13.16 -7.36
C VAL A 12 1.34 13.69 -8.77
N GLN A 13 1.65 12.82 -9.73
CA GLN A 13 2.03 13.23 -11.08
C GLN A 13 0.85 13.71 -11.92
N ARG A 14 -0.32 13.06 -11.79
CA ARG A 14 -1.41 13.20 -12.78
C ARG A 14 -2.81 13.01 -12.22
N ARG A 15 -2.97 12.98 -10.90
CA ARG A 15 -4.27 12.80 -10.21
C ARG A 15 -5.01 11.52 -10.62
N GLY A 16 -4.28 10.45 -10.97
CA GLY A 16 -4.87 9.18 -11.41
C GLY A 16 -3.81 8.09 -11.59
N LEU A 17 -4.22 6.92 -12.09
CA LEU A 17 -3.34 5.77 -12.32
C LEU A 17 -2.16 6.11 -13.24
N LEU A 18 -0.99 5.55 -12.93
CA LEU A 18 0.09 5.50 -13.91
C LEU A 18 -0.38 4.66 -15.11
N PRO A 19 -0.17 5.09 -16.38
CA PRO A 19 -0.72 4.37 -17.54
C PRO A 19 -0.15 2.97 -17.80
N HIS A 20 0.83 2.55 -17.01
CA HIS A 20 1.48 1.24 -17.06
C HIS A 20 1.36 0.46 -15.75
N ASP A 21 0.62 0.98 -14.77
CA ASP A 21 0.24 0.21 -13.57
C ASP A 21 -0.95 -0.70 -13.91
N HIS A 22 -1.02 -1.82 -13.19
CA HIS A 22 -2.03 -2.85 -13.37
C HIS A 22 -2.83 -3.15 -12.08
N ASP A 23 -2.48 -2.47 -11.00
CA ASP A 23 -2.98 -2.63 -9.65
C ASP A 23 -3.13 -1.26 -8.96
N ILE A 24 -3.69 -1.30 -7.75
CA ILE A 24 -3.78 -0.16 -6.85
C ILE A 24 -3.17 -0.56 -5.52
N ASP A 25 -2.38 0.32 -4.93
CA ASP A 25 -1.81 0.11 -3.61
C ASP A 25 -2.44 1.07 -2.60
N ILE A 26 -2.89 0.50 -1.49
CA ILE A 26 -3.25 1.25 -0.30
C ILE A 26 -2.44 0.75 0.89
N ILE A 27 -2.27 1.63 1.87
CA ILE A 27 -1.74 1.28 3.18
C ILE A 27 -2.84 1.42 4.23
N MET A 28 -2.84 0.54 5.21
CA MET A 28 -3.70 0.57 6.39
C MET A 28 -2.86 0.28 7.64
N MET A 29 -3.25 0.80 8.80
CA MET A 29 -2.59 0.41 10.05
C MET A 29 -2.77 -1.09 10.27
N THR A 30 -1.72 -1.78 10.70
CA THR A 30 -1.78 -3.24 10.91
C THR A 30 -2.84 -3.63 11.95
N ASP A 31 -3.12 -2.76 12.92
CA ASP A 31 -4.12 -2.97 13.98
C ASP A 31 -5.56 -3.01 13.45
N ASP A 32 -5.81 -2.52 12.24
CA ASP A 32 -7.11 -2.60 11.58
C ASP A 32 -7.31 -3.94 10.84
N THR A 33 -6.26 -4.77 10.70
CA THR A 33 -6.33 -6.06 9.99
C THR A 33 -7.39 -7.01 10.57
N PRO A 34 -7.57 -7.13 11.91
CA PRO A 34 -8.68 -7.93 12.48
C PRO A 34 -10.07 -7.48 12.01
N GLN A 35 -10.31 -6.17 11.83
CA GLN A 35 -11.58 -5.68 11.30
C GLN A 35 -11.74 -6.08 9.83
N LEU A 36 -10.66 -6.04 9.05
CA LEU A 36 -10.66 -6.45 7.65
C LEU A 36 -10.95 -7.96 7.50
N ILE A 37 -10.46 -8.81 8.42
CA ILE A 37 -10.81 -10.24 8.47
C ILE A 37 -12.31 -10.42 8.66
N ASN A 38 -12.92 -9.70 9.60
CA ASN A 38 -14.36 -9.78 9.82
C ASN A 38 -15.15 -9.41 8.56
N ILE A 39 -14.74 -8.35 7.85
CA ILE A 39 -15.38 -7.94 6.58
C ILE A 39 -15.15 -8.99 5.49
N SER A 40 -13.99 -9.64 5.44
CA SER A 40 -13.68 -10.66 4.43
C SER A 40 -14.61 -11.89 4.49
N HIS A 41 -15.19 -12.16 5.67
CA HIS A 41 -16.17 -13.24 5.86
C HIS A 41 -17.61 -12.81 5.55
N MET A 42 -17.85 -11.52 5.29
CA MET A 42 -19.17 -11.01 4.92
C MET A 42 -19.41 -11.13 3.42
N ASN A 43 -20.65 -11.43 3.03
CA ASN A 43 -21.07 -11.34 1.63
C ASN A 43 -21.42 -9.89 1.27
N PHE A 44 -20.41 -9.03 1.13
CA PHE A 44 -20.60 -7.61 0.84
C PHE A 44 -20.73 -7.30 -0.66
N SER A 45 -20.37 -8.23 -1.54
CA SER A 45 -20.39 -8.03 -2.99
C SER A 45 -20.41 -9.35 -3.77
N SER A 46 -21.15 -9.37 -4.87
CA SER A 46 -21.12 -10.45 -5.88
C SER A 46 -19.90 -10.39 -6.79
N ASP A 47 -19.26 -9.23 -6.91
CA ASP A 47 -18.20 -8.97 -7.90
C ASP A 47 -16.82 -8.92 -7.26
N TYR A 48 -16.77 -8.61 -5.97
CA TYR A 48 -15.53 -8.44 -5.22
C TYR A 48 -15.38 -9.45 -4.09
N GLU A 49 -14.12 -9.70 -3.74
CA GLU A 49 -13.72 -10.58 -2.63
C GLU A 49 -12.52 -9.97 -1.92
N ILE A 50 -12.50 -10.00 -0.60
CA ILE A 50 -11.31 -9.68 0.19
C ILE A 50 -10.63 -10.98 0.56
N LYS A 51 -9.34 -11.09 0.27
CA LYS A 51 -8.48 -12.15 0.79
C LYS A 51 -7.45 -11.55 1.73
N VAL A 52 -7.46 -11.99 2.98
CA VAL A 52 -6.44 -11.63 3.97
C VAL A 52 -5.42 -12.75 4.02
N GLN A 53 -4.12 -12.42 4.03
CA GLN A 53 -3.04 -13.40 4.20
C GLN A 53 -3.12 -13.96 5.63
N PRO A 54 -3.42 -15.26 5.86
CA PRO A 54 -3.47 -15.86 7.20
C PRO A 54 -2.24 -15.59 8.10
N GLN A 55 -1.08 -15.37 7.50
CA GLN A 55 0.18 -15.07 8.19
C GLN A 55 0.45 -13.57 8.38
N TRP A 56 -0.55 -12.69 8.24
CA TRP A 56 -0.41 -11.22 8.36
C TRP A 56 0.23 -10.74 9.68
N HIS A 57 0.09 -11.51 10.76
CA HIS A 57 0.67 -11.22 12.07
C HIS A 57 2.19 -11.44 12.13
N ILE A 58 2.74 -12.20 11.18
CA ILE A 58 4.18 -12.35 11.00
C ILE A 58 4.67 -11.06 10.32
N VAL A 59 5.33 -10.19 11.07
CA VAL A 59 5.74 -8.86 10.59
C VAL A 59 6.79 -8.97 9.47
N ASP A 60 7.76 -9.87 9.59
CA ASP A 60 8.76 -10.13 8.56
C ASP A 60 8.19 -11.08 7.49
N ASP A 61 7.90 -10.52 6.32
CA ASP A 61 7.33 -11.18 5.15
C ASP A 61 8.18 -12.35 4.62
N THR A 62 9.50 -12.36 4.86
CA THR A 62 10.38 -13.47 4.48
C THR A 62 10.06 -14.78 5.21
N HIS A 63 9.31 -14.70 6.32
CA HIS A 63 8.84 -15.85 7.09
C HIS A 63 7.40 -16.26 6.75
N ARG A 64 6.77 -15.60 5.77
CA ARG A 64 5.45 -15.96 5.25
C ARG A 64 5.60 -16.88 4.04
N SER A 65 4.51 -17.55 3.69
CA SER A 65 4.42 -18.52 2.60
C SER A 65 3.24 -18.23 1.70
N TYR A 66 3.38 -18.56 0.42
CA TYR A 66 2.23 -18.68 -0.49
C TYR A 66 1.31 -19.80 -0.02
N LEU A 67 0.01 -19.51 0.11
CA LEU A 67 -1.03 -20.49 0.46
C LEU A 67 -1.97 -20.65 -0.75
N LEU A 68 -1.44 -21.25 -1.83
CA LEU A 68 -2.08 -21.30 -3.14
C LEU A 68 -3.43 -22.03 -3.11
N GLU A 69 -3.58 -23.06 -2.27
CA GLU A 69 -4.85 -23.80 -2.10
C GLU A 69 -5.97 -22.92 -1.50
N GLN A 70 -5.60 -21.90 -0.73
CA GLN A 70 -6.50 -20.89 -0.17
C GLN A 70 -6.64 -19.69 -1.16
N GLY A 71 -5.97 -19.78 -2.31
CA GLY A 71 -5.84 -18.74 -3.31
C GLY A 71 -5.18 -17.46 -2.78
N ILE A 72 -4.24 -17.62 -1.83
CA ILE A 72 -3.33 -16.57 -1.38
C ILE A 72 -2.05 -16.69 -2.21
N ASN A 73 -1.97 -15.85 -3.25
CA ASN A 73 -0.87 -15.78 -4.19
C ASN A 73 0.02 -14.54 -3.97
N PHE A 74 0.11 -14.08 -2.72
CA PHE A 74 0.85 -12.89 -2.31
C PHE A 74 1.41 -13.09 -0.90
N ILE A 75 2.53 -12.41 -0.59
CA ILE A 75 3.27 -12.55 0.67
C ILE A 75 3.28 -11.22 1.45
N GLU A 76 3.58 -10.14 0.75
CA GLU A 76 3.98 -8.86 1.32
C GLU A 76 2.77 -8.03 1.78
N PRO A 77 1.71 -7.84 0.96
CA PRO A 77 0.47 -7.22 1.43
C PRO A 77 -0.20 -8.07 2.52
N ASN A 78 -0.84 -7.42 3.49
CA ASN A 78 -1.66 -8.13 4.48
C ASN A 78 -2.96 -8.64 3.86
N ALA A 79 -3.47 -7.99 2.81
CA ALA A 79 -4.67 -8.41 2.12
C ALA A 79 -4.74 -7.88 0.68
N ARG A 80 -5.66 -8.46 -0.09
CA ARG A 80 -6.06 -8.00 -1.42
C ARG A 80 -7.58 -7.91 -1.54
N LEU A 81 -8.08 -6.83 -2.12
CA LEU A 81 -9.45 -6.77 -2.66
C LEU A 81 -9.38 -7.16 -4.13
N PHE A 82 -10.01 -8.27 -4.50
CA PHE A 82 -10.03 -8.79 -5.87
C PHE A 82 -11.37 -8.54 -6.54
N HIS A 83 -11.33 -8.20 -7.83
CA HIS A 83 -12.47 -8.44 -8.72
C HIS A 83 -12.48 -9.91 -9.15
N ARG A 84 -13.60 -10.60 -8.92
CA ARG A 84 -13.72 -12.07 -9.02
C ARG A 84 -13.42 -12.60 -10.42
N GLN A 85 -13.82 -11.88 -11.47
CA GLN A 85 -13.70 -12.33 -12.86
C GLN A 85 -12.35 -11.93 -13.49
N THR A 86 -12.01 -10.64 -13.43
CA THR A 86 -10.81 -10.10 -14.11
C THR A 86 -9.53 -10.29 -13.33
N ARG A 87 -9.62 -10.59 -12.02
CA ARG A 87 -8.49 -10.71 -11.10
C ARG A 87 -7.68 -9.41 -10.89
N TYR A 88 -8.17 -8.27 -11.37
CA TYR A 88 -7.67 -6.97 -10.92
C TYR A 88 -7.81 -6.85 -9.41
N HIS A 89 -6.86 -6.18 -8.78
CA HIS A 89 -6.78 -6.12 -7.33
C HIS A 89 -6.29 -4.79 -6.79
N VAL A 90 -6.66 -4.56 -5.54
CA VAL A 90 -6.07 -3.54 -4.67
C VAL A 90 -5.21 -4.26 -3.64
N ASP A 91 -3.92 -3.96 -3.60
CA ASP A 91 -2.99 -4.40 -2.56
C ASP A 91 -3.16 -3.56 -1.30
N ILE A 92 -3.28 -4.23 -0.16
CA ILE A 92 -3.49 -3.62 1.16
C ILE A 92 -2.25 -3.92 2.02
N PHE A 93 -1.30 -2.99 2.00
CA PHE A 93 -0.06 -3.09 2.75
C PHE A 93 -0.21 -2.60 4.20
N PRO A 94 0.52 -3.20 5.16
CA PRO A 94 0.52 -2.74 6.54
C PRO A 94 1.39 -1.49 6.74
N ALA A 95 0.95 -0.63 7.65
CA ALA A 95 1.78 0.32 8.38
C ALA A 95 1.85 -0.05 9.86
N TYR A 96 3.00 0.19 10.44
CA TYR A 96 3.32 -0.06 11.85
C TYR A 96 3.62 1.25 12.54
N ASP A 97 3.27 1.36 13.80
CA ASP A 97 3.70 2.44 14.70
C ASP A 97 5.05 2.13 15.36
N PHE A 98 5.66 0.99 15.07
CA PHE A 98 7.02 0.65 15.49
C PHE A 98 7.90 0.33 14.27
N ASN A 99 9.22 0.36 14.45
CA ASN A 99 10.14 -0.17 13.44
C ASN A 99 10.53 -1.62 13.82
N PRO A 100 10.19 -2.63 13.00
CA PRO A 100 10.43 -4.03 13.34
C PRO A 100 11.90 -4.41 13.57
N LEU A 101 12.86 -3.65 13.02
CA LEU A 101 14.30 -3.87 13.25
C LEU A 101 14.76 -3.49 14.65
N TYR A 102 14.04 -2.59 15.32
CA TYR A 102 14.45 -1.98 16.59
C TYR A 102 13.43 -2.18 17.71
N ALA A 103 12.36 -2.94 17.45
CA ALA A 103 11.28 -3.10 18.39
C ALA A 103 11.72 -3.92 19.61
N ASN A 104 12.14 -3.23 20.66
CA ASN A 104 12.03 -3.77 22.02
C ASN A 104 10.54 -3.74 22.38
N LYS A 105 9.98 -4.91 22.76
CA LYS A 105 8.56 -5.15 23.09
C LYS A 105 8.02 -4.37 24.30
N SER A 106 8.63 -3.24 24.66
CA SER A 106 8.43 -2.59 25.96
C SER A 106 8.16 -1.09 25.85
N ILE A 107 7.24 -0.67 24.97
CA ILE A 107 6.53 0.61 25.11
C ILE A 107 5.11 0.43 24.55
N GLU A 108 4.25 -0.24 25.32
CA GLU A 108 2.82 -0.20 25.04
C GLU A 108 2.27 1.17 25.48
N ASN A 109 1.56 1.86 24.58
CA ASN A 109 0.72 3.05 24.79
C ASN A 109 1.25 4.45 24.41
N ILE A 110 2.34 4.59 23.65
CA ILE A 110 2.67 5.89 23.01
C ILE A 110 2.53 5.74 21.50
N GLN A 111 1.59 6.48 20.89
CA GLN A 111 1.54 6.62 19.44
C GLN A 111 2.89 7.15 18.96
N SER A 112 3.60 6.34 18.19
CA SER A 112 4.89 6.75 17.65
C SER A 112 4.77 7.99 16.78
N GLU A 113 5.75 8.86 16.91
CA GLU A 113 5.93 10.02 16.04
C GLU A 113 6.21 9.62 14.59
N ASN A 114 6.58 8.35 14.36
CA ASN A 114 6.87 7.78 13.06
C ASN A 114 5.90 6.65 12.70
N LEU A 115 5.67 6.50 11.39
CA LEU A 115 5.09 5.29 10.80
C LEU A 115 6.20 4.51 10.12
N THR A 116 6.13 3.18 10.17
CA THR A 116 7.01 2.29 9.41
C THR A 116 6.21 1.49 8.41
N ILE A 117 6.72 1.43 7.18
CA ILE A 117 6.18 0.66 6.05
C ILE A 117 7.32 -0.09 5.37
N TYR A 118 7.01 -0.89 4.36
CA TYR A 118 8.01 -1.36 3.41
C TYR A 118 8.35 -0.26 2.39
N ASP A 119 9.61 -0.14 2.00
CA ASP A 119 10.00 0.59 0.80
C ASP A 119 9.80 -0.28 -0.46
N ILE A 120 10.15 0.28 -1.63
CA ILE A 120 10.04 -0.38 -2.94
C ILE A 120 10.99 -1.58 -3.14
N LYS A 121 11.90 -1.81 -2.18
CA LYS A 121 12.82 -2.95 -2.13
C LYS A 121 12.49 -3.87 -0.96
N TYR A 122 11.30 -3.74 -0.38
CA TYR A 122 10.83 -4.50 0.79
C TYR A 122 11.76 -4.37 2.00
N LYS A 123 12.33 -3.17 2.22
CA LYS A 123 13.06 -2.82 3.43
C LYS A 123 12.21 -1.98 4.36
N TRP A 124 12.41 -2.15 5.66
CA TRP A 124 11.75 -1.32 6.66
C TRP A 124 12.12 0.15 6.51
N PHE A 125 11.10 0.98 6.43
CA PHE A 125 11.23 2.39 6.11
C PHE A 125 10.32 3.23 7.01
N SER A 126 10.94 4.06 7.85
CA SER A 126 10.23 4.90 8.83
C SER A 126 10.22 6.37 8.40
N TYR A 127 9.09 7.04 8.59
CA TYR A 127 8.91 8.46 8.28
C TYR A 127 7.98 9.14 9.30
N PRO A 128 8.00 10.48 9.41
CA PRO A 128 7.15 11.20 10.36
C PRO A 128 5.66 10.92 10.12
N ARG A 129 4.94 10.52 11.17
CA ARG A 129 3.49 10.25 11.16
C ARG A 129 2.69 11.44 10.61
N SER A 130 3.16 12.66 10.85
CA SER A 130 2.57 13.91 10.34
C SER A 130 2.58 14.05 8.83
N TRP A 131 3.37 13.25 8.10
CA TRP A 131 3.31 13.21 6.64
C TRP A 131 2.11 12.42 6.12
N THR A 132 1.59 11.48 6.93
CA THR A 132 0.36 10.74 6.62
C THR A 132 -0.86 11.39 7.26
N TYR A 133 -0.81 11.70 8.55
CA TYR A 133 -1.97 12.22 9.28
C TYR A 133 -1.90 13.74 9.50
N PRO A 134 -3.04 14.46 9.46
CA PRO A 134 -4.38 13.96 9.17
C PRO A 134 -4.56 13.58 7.70
N LEU A 135 -5.28 12.48 7.44
CA LEU A 135 -5.63 12.09 6.08
C LEU A 135 -6.49 13.16 5.42
N LYS A 136 -6.26 13.40 4.13
CA LYS A 136 -7.01 14.36 3.32
C LYS A 136 -7.85 13.62 2.30
N ILE A 137 -9.04 14.16 2.02
CA ILE A 137 -9.81 13.73 0.84
C ILE A 137 -9.09 14.23 -0.41
N CYS A 138 -8.94 13.34 -1.38
CA CYS A 138 -8.41 13.66 -2.71
C CYS A 138 -9.22 12.96 -3.80
N TYR A 139 -9.08 13.44 -5.04
CA TYR A 139 -9.72 12.86 -6.22
C TYR A 139 -8.67 12.14 -7.05
N PHE A 140 -8.83 10.82 -7.16
CA PHE A 140 -7.98 9.94 -7.95
C PHE A 140 -8.81 9.38 -9.11
N SER A 141 -8.55 9.85 -10.34
CA SER A 141 -9.39 9.59 -11.50
C SER A 141 -10.88 9.88 -11.22
N ASP A 142 -11.15 11.03 -10.62
CA ASP A 142 -12.47 11.49 -10.16
C ASP A 142 -13.13 10.66 -9.03
N ILE A 143 -12.45 9.62 -8.54
CA ILE A 143 -12.90 8.84 -7.39
C ILE A 143 -12.38 9.48 -6.11
N LYS A 144 -13.29 9.69 -5.15
CA LYS A 144 -12.96 10.20 -3.82
C LYS A 144 -12.21 9.13 -3.03
N VAL A 145 -10.96 9.40 -2.65
CA VAL A 145 -10.12 8.52 -1.83
C VAL A 145 -9.45 9.29 -0.69
N LEU A 146 -8.78 8.56 0.21
CA LEU A 146 -7.98 9.13 1.28
C LEU A 146 -6.51 9.19 0.85
N CYS A 147 -5.93 10.39 0.92
CA CYS A 147 -4.52 10.66 0.68
C CYS A 147 -3.81 10.98 2.00
N PRO A 148 -2.49 10.73 2.08
CA PRO A 148 -1.67 11.26 3.16
C PRO A 148 -1.67 12.80 3.18
N ALA A 149 -1.34 13.39 4.33
CA ALA A 149 -1.28 14.84 4.54
C ALA A 149 -0.27 15.53 3.61
N GLU A 150 0.86 14.88 3.34
CA GLU A 150 2.01 15.40 2.58
C GLU A 150 2.42 14.40 1.47
N PRO A 151 1.57 14.22 0.43
CA PRO A 151 1.75 13.16 -0.57
C PRO A 151 3.04 13.31 -1.38
N GLU A 152 3.41 14.55 -1.74
CA GLU A 152 4.65 14.83 -2.49
C GLU A 152 5.90 14.48 -1.68
N LYS A 153 5.90 14.71 -0.35
CA LYS A 153 7.02 14.35 0.52
C LYS A 153 7.21 12.84 0.59
N LEU A 154 6.13 12.09 0.74
CA LEU A 154 6.19 10.62 0.76
C LEU A 154 6.69 10.05 -0.57
N VAL A 155 6.20 10.56 -1.71
CA VAL A 155 6.69 10.16 -3.03
C VAL A 155 8.18 10.49 -3.18
N ALA A 156 8.60 11.70 -2.83
CA ALA A 156 10.00 12.11 -2.91
C ALA A 156 10.91 11.25 -2.03
N PHE A 157 10.43 10.87 -0.85
CA PHE A 157 11.21 10.11 0.13
C PHE A 157 11.35 8.64 -0.28
N LEU A 158 10.31 8.03 -0.85
CA LEU A 158 10.34 6.63 -1.30
C LEU A 158 11.01 6.44 -2.66
N TYR A 159 10.81 7.37 -3.59
CA TYR A 159 11.17 7.22 -5.01
C TYR A 159 12.20 8.25 -5.50
N GLY A 160 12.60 9.19 -4.66
CA GLY A 160 13.43 10.34 -5.04
C GLY A 160 12.59 11.51 -5.58
N SER A 161 13.10 12.74 -5.45
CA SER A 161 12.37 13.97 -5.79
C SER A 161 11.92 14.02 -7.26
N TYR A 162 12.62 13.35 -8.18
CA TYR A 162 12.24 13.29 -9.59
C TYR A 162 10.89 12.60 -9.80
N ALA A 163 10.50 11.68 -8.91
CA ALA A 163 9.26 10.91 -9.03
C ALA A 163 8.00 11.75 -8.80
N ILE A 164 8.13 12.96 -8.25
CA ILE A 164 7.01 13.92 -8.12
C ILE A 164 6.53 14.37 -9.51
N THR A 165 7.45 14.55 -10.47
CA THR A 165 7.15 15.15 -11.77
C THR A 165 7.37 14.19 -12.94
N THR A 166 8.21 13.17 -12.77
CA THR A 166 8.73 12.35 -13.86
C THR A 166 8.45 10.88 -13.61
N SER A 167 7.77 10.24 -14.55
CA SER A 167 7.58 8.79 -14.52
C SER A 167 8.90 8.07 -14.77
N ASN A 168 9.12 6.96 -14.08
CA ASN A 168 10.26 6.06 -14.33
C ASN A 168 10.15 5.32 -15.67
N LYS A 169 9.01 5.38 -16.36
CA LYS A 169 8.79 4.81 -17.68
C LYS A 169 8.25 5.84 -18.66
N LYS A 170 8.60 5.68 -19.94
CA LYS A 170 8.03 6.40 -21.08
C LYS A 170 7.49 5.43 -22.12
N CYS A 171 6.48 5.83 -22.87
CA CYS A 171 5.97 5.05 -23.98
C CYS A 171 6.77 5.38 -25.24
N VAL A 172 7.43 4.37 -25.82
CA VAL A 172 8.17 4.46 -27.08
C VAL A 172 7.61 3.38 -28.00
N ASN A 173 7.05 3.79 -29.15
CA ASN A 173 6.46 2.88 -30.14
C ASN A 173 5.44 1.89 -29.54
N GLY A 174 4.54 2.39 -28.70
CA GLY A 174 3.49 1.59 -28.06
C GLY A 174 3.98 0.67 -26.93
N ARG A 175 5.24 0.80 -26.49
CA ARG A 175 5.82 0.00 -25.40
C ARG A 175 6.36 0.89 -24.30
N TRP A 176 6.11 0.51 -23.04
CA TRP A 176 6.69 1.18 -21.88
C TRP A 176 8.14 0.75 -21.69
N VAL A 177 9.06 1.72 -21.69
CA VAL A 177 10.49 1.52 -21.45
C VAL A 177 10.96 2.38 -20.29
N TYR A 178 11.96 1.92 -19.54
CA TYR A 178 12.51 2.69 -18.42
C TYR A 178 13.20 3.97 -18.91
N ASN A 179 13.06 5.05 -18.14
CA ASN A 179 13.87 6.25 -18.28
C ASN A 179 15.23 5.98 -17.61
N HIS A 180 16.29 5.98 -18.41
CA HIS A 180 17.68 6.00 -17.93
C HIS A 180 18.08 7.41 -17.54
#